data_AF-A0A934SW74-F1
#
_entry.id   AF-A0A934SW74-F1
#
_cell.length_a   1.000
_cell.length_b   1.000
_cell.length_c   1.000
_cell.angle_alpha   90.00
_cell.angle_beta   90.00
_cell.angle_gamma   90.00
#
_symmetry.space_group_name_H-M   'P 1'
#
loop_
_entity.id
_entity.type
_entity.pdbx_description
1 polymer ?
#
loop_
_entity_poly.entity_id
_entity_poly.type
_entity_poly.pdbx_seq_one_letter_code
_entity_poly.pdbx_strand_id
1 'polypeptide(L)'
;MDLGDTGVFNIDAVPFMAFIPPSNEPEEELPVRKPQRAPARAPAQGRRKVVSKAVLSEDQAELVSIGEQMGVRNQDFAVLLGIGLPRLSSYIYGRTASVSKDVMTKARQLLEEHKTSNSVRASKFDKPMSEILKDWEERLGTTENIGLASLIGVTTMTIHRWKKNENKPDPTALTRYDHIVSTLAARLNPAMKN
;
A
#
# COMPACT_ATOMS: atom_id res chain seq x y z
N MET A 1 15.06 -10.28 -42.98
CA MET A 1 13.75 -9.62 -43.04
C MET A 1 12.76 -10.53 -42.34
N ASP A 2 12.24 -10.07 -41.20
CA ASP A 2 10.91 -10.30 -40.60
C ASP A 2 11.01 -9.68 -39.18
N LEU A 3 10.48 -8.48 -38.89
CA LEU A 3 9.07 -8.16 -38.53
C LEU A 3 8.54 -9.19 -37.52
N GLY A 4 8.50 -8.86 -36.23
CA GLY A 4 7.28 -8.38 -35.55
C GLY A 4 6.40 -9.58 -35.19
N ASP A 5 5.96 -9.81 -33.96
CA ASP A 5 4.82 -9.08 -33.41
C ASP A 5 4.50 -9.59 -31.99
N THR A 6 3.84 -8.69 -31.30
CA THR A 6 3.38 -8.55 -29.94
C THR A 6 2.65 -9.75 -29.31
N GLY A 7 3.04 -10.07 -28.07
CA GLY A 7 2.30 -10.94 -27.17
C GLY A 7 1.03 -10.26 -26.69
N VAL A 8 -0.08 -10.55 -27.37
CA VAL A 8 -1.44 -10.25 -26.95
C VAL A 8 -1.77 -11.07 -25.70
N PHE A 9 -2.26 -10.40 -24.66
CA PHE A 9 -2.78 -11.00 -23.44
C PHE A 9 -3.95 -11.93 -23.76
N ASN A 10 -3.78 -13.24 -23.54
CA ASN A 10 -4.87 -14.22 -23.57
C ASN A 10 -5.66 -14.13 -22.25
N ILE A 11 -6.75 -13.36 -22.25
CA ILE A 11 -7.71 -13.23 -21.14
C ILE A 11 -8.77 -14.36 -21.25
N ASP A 12 -8.35 -15.62 -21.28
CA ASP A 12 -9.32 -16.73 -21.35
C ASP A 12 -8.92 -17.99 -20.58
N ALA A 13 -8.05 -17.85 -19.57
CA ALA A 13 -7.78 -18.94 -18.64
C ALA A 13 -8.77 -18.93 -17.45
N VAL A 14 -10.07 -19.12 -17.74
CA VAL A 14 -11.01 -19.64 -16.75
C VAL A 14 -10.88 -21.17 -16.75
N PRO A 15 -10.48 -21.82 -15.64
CA PRO A 15 -10.40 -23.27 -15.60
C PRO A 15 -11.80 -23.87 -15.72
N PHE A 16 -12.01 -24.63 -16.80
CA PHE A 16 -13.20 -25.42 -17.09
C PHE A 16 -13.52 -26.33 -15.89
N MET A 17 -14.67 -26.13 -15.24
CA MET A 17 -15.25 -27.14 -14.34
C MET A 17 -15.58 -28.37 -15.19
N ALA A 18 -14.83 -29.45 -15.01
CA ALA A 18 -15.13 -30.74 -15.64
C ALA A 18 -16.45 -31.28 -15.05
N PHE A 19 -17.46 -31.42 -15.91
CA PHE A 19 -18.72 -32.08 -15.57
C PHE A 19 -18.47 -33.59 -15.54
N ILE A 20 -18.54 -34.20 -14.36
CA ILE A 20 -18.43 -35.66 -14.19
C ILE A 20 -19.83 -36.25 -14.46
N PRO A 21 -20.03 -37.08 -15.50
CA PRO A 21 -21.29 -37.80 -15.66
C PRO A 21 -21.43 -38.86 -14.56
N PRO A 22 -22.65 -39.13 -14.07
CA PRO A 22 -22.86 -40.19 -13.08
C PRO A 22 -22.57 -41.56 -13.72
N SER A 23 -21.56 -42.25 -13.22
CA SER A 23 -21.24 -43.62 -13.63
C SER A 23 -22.27 -44.59 -13.04
N ASN A 24 -22.78 -45.49 -13.88
CA ASN A 24 -23.80 -46.49 -13.52
C ASN A 24 -23.17 -47.87 -13.31
N GLU A 25 -22.20 -47.95 -12.40
CA GLU A 25 -21.57 -49.21 -11.98
C GLU A 25 -21.73 -49.39 -10.46
N PRO A 26 -22.00 -50.62 -9.98
CA PRO A 26 -22.28 -50.88 -8.58
C PRO A 26 -21.04 -50.62 -7.73
N GLU A 27 -21.19 -49.74 -6.73
CA GLU A 27 -20.15 -49.40 -5.76
C GLU A 27 -19.67 -50.67 -5.02
N GLU A 28 -18.41 -51.06 -5.22
CA GLU A 28 -17.72 -51.99 -4.33
C GLU A 28 -17.63 -51.35 -2.94
N GLU A 29 -18.35 -51.90 -1.97
CA GLU A 29 -18.33 -51.47 -0.57
C GLU A 29 -16.92 -51.62 0.02
N LEU A 30 -16.20 -50.49 0.11
CA LEU A 30 -14.99 -50.41 0.92
C LEU A 30 -15.35 -50.59 2.41
N PRO A 31 -14.60 -51.39 3.18
CA PRO A 31 -14.93 -51.66 4.57
C PRO A 31 -14.80 -50.37 5.42
N VAL A 32 -15.91 -49.99 6.03
CA VAL A 32 -16.06 -48.84 6.94
C VAL A 32 -15.07 -48.96 8.11
N ARG A 33 -13.95 -48.24 8.02
CA ARG A 33 -13.06 -48.00 9.16
C ARG A 33 -13.77 -47.08 10.15
N LYS A 34 -14.33 -47.66 11.22
CA LYS A 34 -14.85 -46.90 12.37
C LYS A 34 -13.71 -46.04 12.95
N PRO A 35 -13.84 -44.71 13.04
CA PRO A 35 -12.86 -43.90 13.73
C PRO A 35 -12.93 -44.21 15.24
N GLN A 36 -11.88 -44.81 15.79
CA GLN A 36 -11.71 -44.93 17.23
C GLN A 36 -11.58 -43.53 17.82
N ARG A 37 -12.58 -43.14 18.61
CA ARG A 37 -12.59 -41.90 19.39
C ARG A 37 -11.49 -41.99 20.45
N ALA A 38 -10.43 -41.22 20.31
CA ALA A 38 -9.50 -40.97 21.41
C ALA A 38 -10.27 -40.32 22.58
N PRO A 39 -9.98 -40.65 23.85
CA PRO A 39 -10.63 -40.00 24.98
C PRO A 39 -10.32 -38.51 24.96
N ALA A 40 -11.37 -37.69 25.01
CA ALA A 40 -11.29 -36.25 25.03
C ALA A 40 -10.47 -35.79 26.25
N ARG A 41 -9.25 -35.32 26.00
CA ARG A 41 -8.49 -34.57 27.00
C ARG A 41 -9.26 -33.28 27.26
N ALA A 42 -9.78 -33.12 28.48
CA ALA A 42 -10.53 -31.93 28.86
C ALA A 42 -9.73 -30.68 28.47
N PRO A 43 -10.32 -29.71 27.74
CA PRO A 43 -9.65 -28.44 27.54
C PRO A 43 -9.50 -27.81 28.92
N ALA A 44 -8.25 -27.61 29.35
CA ALA A 44 -7.97 -26.81 30.53
C ALA A 44 -8.71 -25.47 30.34
N GLN A 45 -9.76 -25.26 31.14
CA GLN A 45 -10.50 -24.01 31.19
C GLN A 45 -9.60 -22.95 31.81
N GLY A 46 -8.60 -22.51 31.06
CA GLY A 46 -8.00 -21.21 31.26
C GLY A 46 -9.12 -20.21 31.04
N ARG A 47 -9.68 -19.66 32.12
CA ARG A 47 -10.59 -18.50 32.07
C ARG A 47 -9.99 -17.50 31.10
N ARG A 48 -10.55 -17.36 29.90
CA ARG A 48 -10.33 -16.18 29.07
C ARG A 48 -10.93 -15.03 29.87
N LYS A 49 -10.07 -14.36 30.65
CA LYS A 49 -10.43 -13.09 31.28
C LYS A 49 -10.94 -12.21 30.16
N VAL A 50 -12.22 -11.85 30.23
CA VAL A 50 -12.80 -10.77 29.43
C VAL A 50 -11.98 -9.55 29.80
N VAL A 51 -11.05 -9.16 28.93
CA VAL A 51 -10.21 -8.00 29.13
C VAL A 51 -11.13 -6.80 28.98
N SER A 52 -11.64 -6.30 30.10
CA SER A 52 -12.19 -4.95 30.19
C SER A 52 -11.21 -4.01 29.48
N LYS A 53 -11.73 -3.15 28.59
CA LYS A 53 -10.93 -2.16 27.84
C LYS A 53 -9.96 -1.48 28.82
N ALA A 54 -8.69 -1.86 28.74
CA ALA A 54 -7.69 -1.39 29.69
C ALA A 54 -7.61 0.14 29.54
N VAL A 55 -7.63 0.84 30.67
CA VAL A 55 -7.35 2.27 30.69
C VAL A 55 -5.90 2.43 30.25
N LEU A 56 -5.71 3.05 29.07
CA LEU A 56 -4.39 3.27 28.49
C LEU A 56 -3.64 4.33 29.31
N SER A 57 -2.35 4.10 29.53
CA SER A 57 -1.45 5.13 30.05
C SER A 57 -1.32 6.28 29.04
N GLU A 58 -0.97 7.49 29.49
CA GLU A 58 -0.77 8.67 28.64
C GLU A 58 0.21 8.38 27.49
N ASP A 59 1.34 7.72 27.76
CA ASP A 59 2.32 7.34 26.74
C ASP A 59 1.74 6.38 25.69
N GLN A 60 0.85 5.48 26.11
CA GLN A 60 0.20 4.52 25.21
C GLN A 60 -0.85 5.22 24.33
N ALA A 61 -1.61 6.15 24.91
CA ALA A 61 -2.55 6.97 24.16
C ALA A 61 -1.83 7.86 23.14
N GLU A 62 -0.69 8.43 23.51
CA GLU A 62 0.15 9.21 22.59
C GLU A 62 0.66 8.33 21.44
N LEU A 63 1.18 7.13 21.71
CA LEU A 63 1.65 6.21 20.67
C LEU A 63 0.55 5.84 19.67
N VAL A 64 -0.67 5.60 20.16
CA VAL A 64 -1.84 5.31 19.30
C VAL A 64 -2.17 6.53 18.44
N SER A 65 -2.20 7.73 19.04
CA SER A 65 -2.48 8.97 18.32
C SER A 65 -1.45 9.25 17.21
N ILE A 66 -0.17 8.91 17.44
CA ILE A 66 0.90 9.04 16.45
C ILE A 66 0.66 8.08 15.27
N GLY A 67 0.31 6.82 15.56
CA GLY A 67 -0.02 5.84 14.52
C GLY A 67 -1.21 6.27 13.66
N GLU A 68 -2.26 6.80 14.29
CA GLU A 68 -3.45 7.33 13.60
C GLU A 68 -3.12 8.57 12.75
N GLN A 69 -2.33 9.52 13.28
CA GLN A 69 -1.90 10.71 12.53
C GLN A 69 -1.05 10.37 11.30
N MET A 70 -0.24 9.32 11.38
CA MET A 70 0.55 8.86 10.24
C MET A 70 -0.27 8.05 9.23
N GLY A 71 -1.46 7.56 9.60
CA GLY A 71 -2.33 6.78 8.71
C GLY A 71 -1.71 5.47 8.20
N VAL A 72 -0.64 5.00 8.85
CA VAL A 72 0.07 3.77 8.47
C VAL A 72 -0.58 2.54 9.09
N ARG A 73 -0.45 1.38 8.42
CA ARG A 73 -0.93 0.13 9.01
C ARG A 73 -0.07 -0.23 10.22
N ASN A 74 -0.66 -0.86 11.23
CA ASN A 74 0.07 -1.30 12.44
C ASN A 74 1.29 -2.18 12.14
N GLN A 75 1.25 -2.96 11.05
CA GLN A 75 2.39 -3.76 10.60
C GLN A 75 3.57 -2.88 10.21
N ASP A 76 3.32 -1.89 9.35
CA ASP A 76 4.33 -0.96 8.85
C ASP A 76 4.83 -0.07 10.00
N PHE A 77 3.92 0.36 10.89
CA PHE A 77 4.29 1.16 12.06
C PHE A 77 5.23 0.40 13.02
N ALA A 78 4.98 -0.89 13.25
CA ALA A 78 5.87 -1.72 14.05
C ALA A 78 7.28 -1.82 13.44
N VAL A 79 7.35 -1.98 12.11
CA VAL A 79 8.61 -2.00 11.36
C VAL A 79 9.35 -0.67 11.49
N LEU A 80 8.67 0.46 11.30
CA LEU A 80 9.25 1.79 11.43
C LEU A 80 9.82 2.05 12.85
N LEU A 81 9.11 1.59 13.88
CA LEU A 81 9.56 1.67 15.27
C LEU A 81 10.71 0.69 15.60
N GLY A 82 10.97 -0.28 14.72
CA GLY A 82 11.94 -1.35 14.96
C GLY A 82 11.51 -2.33 16.05
N ILE A 83 10.21 -2.54 16.21
CA ILE A 83 9.65 -3.48 17.21
C ILE A 83 8.78 -4.55 16.53
N GLY A 84 8.64 -5.71 17.17
CA GLY A 84 7.72 -6.74 16.69
C GLY A 84 6.26 -6.30 16.81
N LEU A 85 5.43 -6.67 15.83
CA LEU A 85 3.98 -6.45 15.87
C LEU A 85 3.29 -6.92 17.18
N PRO A 86 3.67 -8.07 17.79
CA PRO A 86 3.10 -8.47 19.09
C PRO A 86 3.38 -7.48 20.22
N ARG A 87 4.55 -6.82 20.17
CA ARG A 87 4.96 -5.81 21.15
C ARG A 87 4.16 -4.53 20.96
N LEU A 88 4.04 -4.05 19.72
CA LEU A 88 3.18 -2.90 19.39
C LEU A 88 1.73 -3.15 19.83
N SER A 89 1.19 -4.34 19.53
CA SER A 89 -0.16 -4.73 19.94
C SER A 89 -0.33 -4.68 21.46
N SER A 90 0.70 -5.07 22.22
CA SER A 90 0.65 -5.03 23.68
C SER A 90 0.62 -3.60 24.24
N TYR A 91 1.23 -2.64 23.54
CA TYR A 91 1.12 -1.20 23.87
C TYR A 91 -0.27 -0.66 23.53
N ILE A 92 -0.77 -0.92 22.31
CA ILE A 92 -2.08 -0.42 21.83
C ILE A 92 -3.25 -0.93 22.69
N TYR A 93 -3.17 -2.17 23.18
CA TYR A 93 -4.24 -2.77 23.98
C TYR A 93 -4.02 -2.66 25.49
N GLY A 94 -3.04 -1.87 25.96
CA GLY A 94 -2.81 -1.63 27.39
C GLY A 94 -2.42 -2.89 28.18
N ARG A 95 -1.76 -3.87 27.53
CA ARG A 95 -1.26 -5.09 28.21
C ARG A 95 0.02 -4.86 29.01
N THR A 96 0.59 -3.66 28.88
CA THR A 96 1.82 -3.21 29.54
C THR A 96 1.50 -1.98 30.39
N ALA A 97 2.30 -1.70 31.42
CA ALA A 97 2.08 -0.53 32.28
C ALA A 97 2.40 0.80 31.57
N SER A 98 3.42 0.82 30.71
CA SER A 98 3.86 2.00 29.96
C SER A 98 4.62 1.59 28.69
N VAL A 99 4.91 2.57 27.83
CA VAL A 99 5.74 2.39 26.62
C VAL A 99 7.21 2.64 26.97
N SER A 100 8.14 1.92 26.33
CA SER A 100 9.56 2.19 26.50
C SER A 100 9.91 3.60 26.00
N LYS A 101 10.77 4.33 26.71
CA LYS A 101 11.22 5.67 26.32
C LYS A 101 11.82 5.68 24.91
N ASP A 102 12.62 4.68 24.57
CA ASP A 102 13.23 4.57 23.23
C ASP A 102 12.19 4.46 22.11
N VAL A 103 11.07 3.76 22.38
CA VAL A 103 9.98 3.60 21.41
C VAL A 103 9.20 4.90 21.26
N MET A 104 8.95 5.62 22.35
CA MET A 104 8.29 6.93 22.30
C MET A 104 9.14 7.99 21.60
N THR A 105 10.45 8.04 21.89
CA THR A 105 11.36 8.97 21.20
C THR A 105 11.38 8.70 19.70
N LYS A 106 11.47 7.42 19.29
CA LYS A 106 11.38 7.04 17.86
C LYS A 106 10.03 7.39 17.25
N ALA A 107 8.92 7.14 17.95
CA ALA A 107 7.59 7.47 17.46
C ALA A 107 7.43 8.98 17.21
N ARG A 108 7.92 9.82 18.14
CA ARG A 108 7.91 11.28 17.99
C ARG A 108 8.81 11.76 16.85
N GLN A 109 10.00 11.19 16.71
CA GLN A 109 10.89 11.47 15.59
C GLN A 109 10.26 11.10 14.25
N LEU A 110 9.66 9.92 14.15
CA LEU A 110 8.95 9.48 12.93
C LEU A 110 7.77 10.40 12.60
N LEU A 111 7.06 10.91 13.60
CA LEU A 111 5.98 11.87 13.39
C LEU A 111 6.51 13.19 12.82
N GLU A 112 7.61 13.71 13.36
CA GLU A 112 8.27 14.92 12.84
C GLU A 112 8.71 14.72 11.39
N GLU A 113 9.41 13.62 11.10
CA GLU A 113 9.84 13.26 9.75
C GLU A 113 8.66 13.08 8.80
N HIS A 114 7.57 12.45 9.26
CA HIS A 114 6.35 12.29 8.49
C HIS A 114 5.67 13.63 8.22
N LYS A 115 5.61 14.53 9.21
CA LYS A 115 5.06 15.88 9.03
C LYS A 115 5.86 16.67 8.02
N THR A 116 7.20 16.68 8.12
CA THR A 116 8.06 17.36 7.16
C THR A 116 7.95 16.76 5.76
N SER A 117 7.98 15.43 5.65
CA SER A 117 7.90 14.75 4.35
C SER A 117 6.54 14.93 3.70
N ASN A 118 5.46 14.83 4.48
CA ASN A 118 4.10 15.02 3.99
C ASN A 118 3.82 16.50 3.68
N SER A 119 4.31 17.45 4.48
CA SER A 119 4.19 18.88 4.18
C SER A 119 4.94 19.24 2.90
N VAL A 120 6.14 18.69 2.69
CA VAL A 120 6.91 18.89 1.44
C VAL A 120 6.18 18.26 0.25
N ARG A 121 5.59 17.06 0.41
CA ARG A 121 4.85 16.38 -0.66
C ARG A 121 3.53 17.09 -0.98
N ALA A 122 2.84 17.61 0.02
CA ALA A 122 1.62 18.39 -0.13
C ALA A 122 1.92 19.76 -0.75
N SER A 123 2.98 20.45 -0.31
CA SER A 123 3.36 21.77 -0.83
C SER A 123 3.90 21.70 -2.26
N LYS A 124 4.58 20.61 -2.65
CA LYS A 124 5.10 20.44 -4.02
C LYS A 124 4.01 20.56 -5.09
N PHE A 125 2.80 20.12 -4.76
CA PHE A 125 1.66 20.15 -5.66
C PHE A 125 0.64 21.24 -5.29
N ASP A 126 0.95 22.15 -4.35
CA ASP A 126 0.10 23.28 -3.98
C ASP A 126 0.25 24.46 -4.96
N LYS A 127 0.10 24.16 -6.24
CA LYS A 127 0.15 25.11 -7.35
C LYS A 127 -0.84 24.70 -8.44
N PRO A 128 -1.23 25.62 -9.35
CA PRO A 128 -2.10 25.28 -10.46
C PRO A 128 -1.49 24.17 -11.33
N MET A 129 -2.36 23.32 -11.91
CA MET A 129 -1.93 22.19 -12.72
C MET A 129 -1.08 22.62 -13.92
N SER A 130 -1.38 23.78 -14.50
CA SER A 130 -0.61 24.38 -15.58
C SER A 130 0.84 24.67 -15.22
N GLU A 131 1.12 25.04 -13.97
CA GLU A 131 2.51 25.28 -13.50
C GLU A 131 3.25 23.97 -13.25
N ILE A 132 2.58 22.97 -12.68
CA ILE A 132 3.13 21.62 -12.53
C ILE A 132 3.52 21.06 -13.91
N LEU A 133 2.66 21.31 -14.91
CA LEU A 133 2.89 20.92 -16.29
C LEU A 133 4.13 21.58 -16.90
N LYS A 134 4.31 22.89 -16.67
CA LYS A 134 5.49 23.61 -17.17
C LYS A 134 6.79 23.03 -16.60
N ASP A 135 6.82 22.70 -15.32
CA ASP A 135 7.99 22.03 -14.72
C ASP A 135 8.28 20.68 -15.40
N TRP A 136 7.23 19.92 -15.74
CA TRP A 136 7.38 18.63 -16.43
C TRP A 136 7.87 18.81 -17.87
N GLU A 137 7.37 19.81 -18.58
CA GLU A 137 7.83 20.17 -19.93
C GLU A 137 9.33 20.52 -19.92
N GLU A 138 9.77 21.33 -18.95
CA GLU A 138 11.17 21.73 -18.79
C GLU A 138 12.07 20.52 -18.48
N ARG A 139 11.66 19.64 -17.56
CA ARG A 139 12.42 18.43 -17.20
C ARG A 139 12.54 17.42 -18.35
N LEU A 140 11.50 17.30 -19.16
CA LEU A 140 11.44 16.36 -20.28
C LEU A 140 11.99 16.95 -21.59
N GLY A 141 12.23 18.27 -21.64
CA GLY A 141 12.68 18.97 -22.84
C GLY A 141 11.64 18.93 -23.97
N THR A 142 10.35 18.82 -23.64
CA THR A 142 9.27 18.78 -24.64
C THR A 142 8.14 19.73 -24.25
N THR A 143 7.69 20.53 -25.21
CA THR A 143 6.56 21.46 -25.07
C THR A 143 5.33 21.00 -25.85
N GLU A 144 5.46 19.92 -26.63
CA GLU A 144 4.40 19.37 -27.45
C GLU A 144 3.42 18.54 -26.62
N ASN A 145 2.13 18.86 -26.72
CA ASN A 145 1.08 18.15 -25.98
C ASN A 145 1.05 16.65 -26.30
N ILE A 146 1.33 16.28 -27.55
CA ILE A 146 1.31 14.87 -28.01
C ILE A 146 2.48 14.11 -27.40
N GLY A 147 3.69 14.68 -27.47
CA GLY A 147 4.89 14.09 -26.88
C GLY A 147 4.73 13.91 -25.37
N LEU A 148 4.24 14.94 -24.67
CA LEU A 148 4.04 14.87 -23.23
C LEU A 148 2.97 13.85 -22.83
N ALA A 149 1.85 13.81 -23.56
CA ALA A 149 0.80 12.82 -23.37
C ALA A 149 1.34 11.39 -23.52
N SER A 150 2.11 11.14 -24.58
CA SER A 150 2.74 9.85 -24.85
C SER A 150 3.75 9.44 -23.77
N LEU A 151 4.56 10.38 -23.29
CA LEU A 151 5.57 10.12 -22.25
C LEU A 151 4.94 9.82 -20.88
N ILE A 152 3.91 10.57 -20.49
CA ILE A 152 3.27 10.42 -19.18
C ILE A 152 2.23 9.28 -19.18
N GLY A 153 1.74 8.88 -20.35
CA GLY A 153 0.73 7.82 -20.51
C GLY A 153 -0.70 8.33 -20.31
N VAL A 154 -0.99 9.55 -20.74
CA VAL A 154 -2.32 10.16 -20.69
C VAL A 154 -2.75 10.60 -22.09
N THR A 155 -4.02 10.99 -22.27
CA THR A 155 -4.49 11.49 -23.57
C THR A 155 -4.07 12.94 -23.82
N THR A 156 -3.91 13.34 -25.08
CA THR A 156 -3.62 14.74 -25.48
C THR A 156 -4.68 15.71 -24.95
N MET A 157 -5.95 15.29 -24.92
CA MET A 157 -7.05 16.06 -24.36
C MET A 157 -6.84 16.32 -22.85
N THR A 158 -6.36 15.32 -22.11
CA THR A 158 -6.04 15.47 -20.68
C THR A 158 -4.97 16.55 -20.47
N ILE A 159 -3.88 16.52 -21.25
CA ILE A 159 -2.84 17.56 -21.20
C ILE A 159 -3.41 18.95 -21.50
N HIS A 160 -4.29 19.05 -22.50
CA HIS A 160 -4.92 20.32 -22.86
C HIS A 160 -5.81 20.88 -21.73
N ARG A 161 -6.60 20.02 -21.05
CA ARG A 161 -7.41 20.41 -19.89
C ARG A 161 -6.54 20.83 -18.70
N TRP A 162 -5.45 20.11 -18.46
CA TRP A 162 -4.47 20.44 -17.41
C TRP A 162 -3.77 21.78 -17.66
N LYS A 163 -3.42 22.11 -18.92
CA LYS A 163 -2.87 23.43 -19.29
C LYS A 163 -3.83 24.58 -18.99
N LYS A 164 -5.14 24.34 -19.10
CA LYS A 164 -6.19 25.32 -18.80
C LYS A 164 -6.66 25.31 -17.34
N ASN A 165 -6.07 24.46 -16.49
CA ASN A 165 -6.51 24.25 -15.10
C ASN A 165 -7.98 23.80 -14.96
N GLU A 166 -8.56 23.19 -16.00
CA GLU A 166 -9.96 22.72 -15.97
C GLU A 166 -10.15 21.51 -15.04
N ASN A 167 -9.14 20.63 -14.97
CA ASN A 167 -9.11 19.53 -14.00
C ASN A 167 -7.71 19.36 -13.41
N LYS A 168 -7.66 19.08 -12.11
CA LYS A 168 -6.42 18.74 -11.39
C LYS A 168 -6.56 17.30 -10.88
N PRO A 169 -5.62 16.39 -11.21
CA PRO A 169 -5.62 15.05 -10.65
C PRO A 169 -5.49 15.07 -9.13
N ASP A 170 -5.93 14.00 -8.48
CA ASP A 170 -5.73 13.85 -7.04
C ASP A 170 -4.23 13.78 -6.67
N PRO A 171 -3.86 14.07 -5.41
CA PRO A 171 -2.45 14.07 -4.97
C PRO A 171 -1.71 12.74 -5.20
N THR A 172 -2.41 11.61 -5.17
CA THR A 172 -1.83 10.28 -5.41
C THR A 172 -1.48 10.13 -6.88
N ALA A 173 -2.39 10.49 -7.78
CA ALA A 173 -2.14 10.51 -9.22
C ALA A 173 -1.03 11.49 -9.60
N LEU A 174 -1.00 12.69 -9.01
CA LEU A 174 0.07 13.67 -9.24
C LEU A 174 1.45 13.12 -8.86
N THR A 175 1.54 12.43 -7.72
CA THR A 175 2.80 11.81 -7.32
C THR A 175 3.22 10.70 -8.30
N ARG A 176 2.26 9.91 -8.79
CA ARG A 176 2.55 8.87 -9.79
C ARG A 176 3.13 9.48 -11.07
N TYR A 177 2.49 10.52 -11.60
CA TYR A 177 2.97 11.20 -12.81
C TYR A 177 4.33 11.87 -12.59
N ASP A 178 4.53 12.54 -11.46
CA ASP A 178 5.82 13.15 -11.12
C ASP A 178 6.95 12.11 -11.00
N HIS A 179 6.66 10.90 -10.52
CA HIS A 179 7.63 9.79 -10.51
C HIS A 179 7.97 9.29 -11.92
N ILE A 180 6.97 9.19 -12.81
CA ILE A 180 7.17 8.84 -14.23
C ILE A 180 8.06 9.90 -14.89
N VAL A 181 7.71 11.17 -14.73
CA VAL A 181 8.46 12.31 -15.28
C VAL A 181 9.90 12.31 -14.77
N SER A 182 10.12 12.10 -13.46
CA SER A 182 11.46 12.04 -12.88
C SER A 182 12.29 10.88 -13.43
N THR A 183 11.66 9.71 -13.61
CA THR A 183 12.32 8.53 -14.19
C THR A 183 12.69 8.74 -15.65
N LEU A 184 11.80 9.37 -16.44
CA LEU A 184 12.05 9.68 -17.84
C LEU A 184 13.11 10.78 -18.00
N ALA A 185 13.03 11.85 -17.20
CA ALA A 185 14.03 12.92 -17.19
C ALA A 185 15.43 12.36 -16.86
N ALA A 186 15.54 11.44 -15.91
CA ALA A 186 16.81 10.79 -15.58
C ALA A 186 17.37 9.90 -16.72
N ARG A 187 16.49 9.33 -17.56
CA ARG A 187 16.89 8.56 -18.75
C ARG A 187 17.30 9.45 -19.92
N LEU A 188 16.59 10.56 -20.11
CA LEU A 188 16.83 11.52 -21.19
C LEU A 188 18.08 12.37 -20.91
N ASN A 189 18.31 12.72 -19.64
CA ASN A 189 19.43 13.55 -19.19
C ASN A 189 20.24 12.83 -18.09
N PRO A 190 21.17 11.91 -18.46
CA PRO A 190 22.00 11.21 -17.47
C PRO A 190 22.92 12.14 -16.67
N ALA A 191 23.06 13.41 -17.07
CA ALA A 191 23.86 14.44 -16.40
C ALA A 191 23.15 15.16 -15.23
N MET A 192 21.85 14.92 -14.99
CA MET A 192 21.12 15.53 -13.86
C MET A 192 21.08 14.65 -12.59
N LYS A 193 21.96 13.66 -12.48
CA LYS A 193 22.19 12.95 -11.21
C LYS A 193 23.13 13.79 -10.33
N ASN A 194 22.58 14.58 -9.42
CA ASN A 194 23.27 15.09 -8.23
C ASN A 194 22.33 14.97 -7.03
#